data_AF-A0A9D6EFL5-F1
#
_entry.id   AF-A0A9D6EFL5-F1
#
_cell.length_a   1.000
_cell.length_b   1.000
_cell.length_c   1.000
_cell.angle_alpha   90.00
_cell.angle_beta   90.00
_cell.angle_gamma   90.00
#
_symmetry.space_group_name_H-M   'P 1'
#
loop_
_entity.id
_entity.type
_entity.pdbx_description
1 polymer ?
#
loop_
_entity_poly.entity_id
_entity_poly.type
_entity_poly.pdbx_seq_one_letter_code
_entity_poly.pdbx_strand_id
1 'polypeptide(L)'
;MGNPIPFPANYMPFTYDPEKSNVVLRETEAFFLKNPKIKEEIKDVGWIYQGIGDIIPQTIENFSSGHYFPYIESWEELQISFNLMVFGFYKQAFVSLRSSLELGLLSVYYNINDDGHKTVKDWLMSKDSWDSNTPKADRIQNILYSNANIKTFDQKLNLRERFNKLGLLHNYVHTKGYRYSNHLGILKSNFQTFQEKTLLEWLYVYREITTLVVTLHLLKYPIGAIKFDWSKKTGIDNPFPVLEKSQIEQIGKLLSKEYMMAIEKIADEDENTQHFYNYIKGLPDITKKEVELQILNLDKSMIEHGEGFFEWEKQQKDAIEKYSNKDKQRALRRIEKLGLMVKNRG
;
A
#
# COMPACT_ATOMS: atom_id res chain seq x y z
N MET A 1 -26.57 29.01 -0.42
CA MET A 1 -26.04 28.30 0.76
C MET A 1 -27.23 27.71 1.49
N GLY A 2 -27.50 26.42 1.28
CA GLY A 2 -28.57 25.74 2.01
C GLY A 2 -28.14 25.56 3.46
N ASN A 3 -29.01 25.93 4.41
CA ASN A 3 -28.81 25.58 5.81
C ASN A 3 -28.59 24.06 5.91
N PRO A 4 -27.57 23.58 6.63
CA PRO A 4 -27.45 22.15 6.88
C PRO A 4 -28.72 21.72 7.61
N ILE A 5 -29.44 20.77 7.01
CA ILE A 5 -30.56 20.10 7.65
C ILE A 5 -29.99 19.50 8.94
N PRO A 6 -30.50 19.86 10.14
CA PRO A 6 -30.03 19.23 11.36
C PRO A 6 -30.37 17.75 11.24
N PHE A 7 -29.38 16.86 11.18
CA PHE A 7 -29.59 15.41 11.24
C PHE A 7 -30.18 15.09 12.63
N PRO A 8 -31.49 14.81 12.76
CA PRO A 8 -32.07 14.52 14.06
C PRO A 8 -32.34 13.03 14.04
N ALA A 9 -31.34 12.21 14.31
CA ALA A 9 -31.54 10.79 14.17
C ALA A 9 -31.00 10.02 15.36
N ASN A 10 -31.81 10.06 16.41
CA ASN A 10 -31.82 9.05 17.43
C ASN A 10 -32.36 7.75 16.80
N TYR A 11 -31.50 7.01 16.10
CA TYR A 11 -31.84 5.74 15.44
C TYR A 11 -31.95 4.61 16.47
N MET A 12 -32.83 4.72 17.47
CA MET A 12 -33.07 3.60 18.37
C MET A 12 -33.54 2.37 17.57
N PRO A 13 -33.05 1.15 17.88
CA PRO A 13 -32.25 0.77 19.06
C PRO A 13 -30.72 0.79 18.84
N PHE A 14 -30.21 1.39 17.77
CA PHE A 14 -28.78 1.37 17.45
C PHE A 14 -27.99 2.28 18.40
N THR A 15 -26.92 1.73 18.99
CA THR A 15 -26.05 2.47 19.91
C THR A 15 -24.74 2.90 19.28
N TYR A 16 -24.44 2.45 18.06
CA TYR A 16 -23.37 3.01 17.25
C TYR A 16 -23.96 4.09 16.35
N ASP A 17 -23.44 5.30 16.45
CA ASP A 17 -23.89 6.42 15.62
C ASP A 17 -22.72 7.33 15.18
N PRO A 18 -22.89 8.11 14.09
CA PRO A 18 -21.83 8.97 13.58
C PRO A 18 -21.33 10.05 14.56
N GLU A 19 -22.19 10.59 15.43
CA GLU A 19 -21.79 11.64 16.39
C GLU A 19 -20.82 11.08 17.43
N LYS A 20 -21.05 9.84 17.87
CA LYS A 20 -20.10 9.14 18.76
C LYS A 20 -18.78 8.84 18.05
N SER A 21 -18.82 8.46 16.77
CA SER A 21 -17.60 8.29 15.96
C SER A 21 -16.80 9.59 15.87
N ASN A 22 -17.46 10.73 15.70
CA ASN A 22 -16.80 12.04 15.69
C ASN A 22 -16.13 12.39 17.03
N VAL A 23 -16.71 11.97 18.15
CA VAL A 23 -16.06 12.10 19.47
C VAL A 23 -14.78 11.25 19.52
N VAL A 24 -14.86 9.98 19.13
CA VAL A 24 -13.70 9.08 19.13
C VAL A 24 -12.59 9.54 18.18
N LEU A 25 -12.96 10.09 17.01
CA LEU A 25 -12.00 10.70 16.09
C LEU A 25 -11.20 11.81 16.79
N ARG A 26 -11.87 12.76 17.45
CA ARG A 26 -11.19 13.84 18.18
C ARG A 26 -10.29 13.33 19.31
N GLU A 27 -10.73 12.30 20.03
CA GLU A 27 -9.93 11.66 21.09
C GLU A 27 -8.68 10.97 20.50
N THR A 28 -8.85 10.29 19.36
CA THR A 28 -7.76 9.65 18.62
C THR A 28 -6.76 10.67 18.08
N GLU A 29 -7.23 11.78 17.53
CA GLU A 29 -6.39 12.90 17.09
C GLU A 29 -5.63 13.53 18.26
N ALA A 30 -6.30 13.76 19.39
CA ALA A 30 -5.67 14.25 20.61
C ALA A 30 -4.59 13.28 21.13
N PHE A 31 -4.83 11.97 21.04
CA PHE A 31 -3.85 10.94 21.35
C PHE A 31 -2.64 11.02 20.42
N PHE A 32 -2.85 11.16 19.11
CA PHE A 32 -1.76 11.30 18.14
C PHE A 32 -0.96 12.60 18.30
N LEU A 33 -1.60 13.71 18.68
CA LEU A 33 -0.90 14.97 18.99
C LEU A 33 0.03 14.81 20.20
N LYS A 34 -0.39 14.05 21.21
CA LYS A 34 0.43 13.74 22.38
C LYS A 34 1.50 12.69 22.10
N ASN A 35 1.29 11.84 21.10
CA ASN A 35 2.17 10.72 20.73
C ASN A 35 2.58 10.79 19.25
N PRO A 36 3.34 11.80 18.83
CA PRO A 36 3.68 12.01 17.42
C PRO A 36 4.41 10.82 16.79
N LYS A 37 5.23 10.10 17.58
CA LYS A 37 5.95 8.90 17.13
C LYS A 37 5.00 7.76 16.68
N ILE A 38 3.86 7.61 17.36
CA ILE A 38 2.86 6.57 17.00
C ILE A 38 2.20 6.95 15.67
N LYS A 39 1.86 8.23 15.50
CA LYS A 39 1.30 8.73 14.23
C LYS A 39 2.30 8.57 13.09
N GLU A 40 3.57 8.86 13.34
CA GLU A 40 4.65 8.68 12.37
C GLU A 40 4.84 7.20 12.01
N GLU A 41 4.84 6.29 12.98
CA GLU A 41 4.93 4.85 12.74
C GLU A 41 3.77 4.34 11.86
N ILE A 42 2.53 4.75 12.14
CA ILE A 42 1.37 4.38 11.30
C ILE A 42 1.57 4.84 9.86
N LYS A 43 2.04 6.08 9.66
CA LYS A 43 2.29 6.62 8.33
C LYS A 43 3.42 5.87 7.62
N ASP A 44 4.52 5.62 8.30
CA ASP A 44 5.69 4.96 7.74
C ASP A 44 5.35 3.53 7.32
N VAL A 45 4.65 2.77 8.19
CA VAL A 45 4.16 1.42 7.87
C VAL A 45 3.21 1.45 6.67
N GLY A 46 2.33 2.47 6.58
CA GLY A 46 1.42 2.64 5.44
C GLY A 46 2.12 2.94 4.13
N TRP A 47 3.09 3.86 4.12
CA TRP A 47 3.89 4.15 2.93
C TRP A 47 4.72 2.94 2.48
N ILE A 48 5.26 2.17 3.43
CA ILE A 48 5.99 0.95 3.13
C ILE A 48 5.06 -0.09 2.48
N TYR A 49 3.86 -0.29 3.02
CA TYR A 49 2.89 -1.22 2.43
C TYR A 49 2.49 -0.76 1.03
N GLN A 50 2.14 0.51 0.86
CA GLN A 50 1.70 1.05 -0.42
C GLN A 50 2.83 1.02 -1.48
N GLY A 51 4.07 1.28 -1.07
CA GLY A 51 5.22 1.26 -1.97
C GLY A 51 5.60 -0.12 -2.47
N ILE A 52 5.23 -1.20 -1.76
CA ILE A 52 5.56 -2.56 -2.22
C ILE A 52 4.78 -2.97 -3.47
N GLY A 53 3.70 -2.26 -3.81
CA GLY A 53 3.00 -2.45 -5.07
C GLY A 53 3.90 -2.20 -6.29
N ASP A 54 4.87 -1.28 -6.16
CA ASP A 54 5.73 -0.85 -7.27
C ASP A 54 6.61 -1.99 -7.82
N ILE A 55 6.86 -3.06 -7.04
CA ILE A 55 7.67 -4.21 -7.50
C ILE A 55 6.86 -5.32 -8.14
N ILE A 56 5.53 -5.20 -8.19
CA ILE A 56 4.68 -6.16 -8.87
C ILE A 56 4.69 -5.83 -10.37
N PRO A 57 5.29 -6.67 -11.24
CA PRO A 57 5.48 -6.33 -12.64
C PRO A 57 4.16 -6.17 -13.38
N GLN A 58 3.95 -5.03 -14.03
CA GLN A 58 2.88 -4.85 -15.00
C GLN A 58 3.44 -4.94 -16.43
N THR A 59 3.12 -6.01 -17.13
CA THR A 59 3.49 -6.28 -18.52
C THR A 59 2.25 -6.24 -19.41
N ILE A 60 2.43 -6.09 -20.72
CA ILE A 60 1.31 -6.14 -21.68
C ILE A 60 0.51 -7.46 -21.56
N GLU A 61 1.19 -8.56 -21.23
CA GLU A 61 0.60 -9.89 -21.08
C GLU A 61 -0.27 -9.99 -19.81
N ASN A 62 0.15 -9.34 -18.72
CA ASN A 62 -0.54 -9.44 -17.44
C ASN A 62 -1.41 -8.21 -17.08
N PHE A 63 -1.35 -7.13 -17.87
CA PHE A 63 -2.08 -5.88 -17.63
C PHE A 63 -3.60 -6.12 -17.47
N SER A 64 -4.16 -7.05 -18.24
CA SER A 64 -5.59 -7.44 -18.16
C SER A 64 -5.84 -8.78 -17.48
N SER A 65 -4.83 -9.32 -16.78
CA SER A 65 -4.96 -10.60 -16.06
C SER A 65 -5.59 -10.49 -14.68
N GLY A 66 -5.62 -9.27 -14.11
CA GLY A 66 -6.08 -9.03 -12.75
C GLY A 66 -5.06 -9.35 -11.66
N HIS A 67 -3.82 -9.76 -11.99
CA HIS A 67 -2.81 -10.20 -11.01
C HIS A 67 -2.48 -9.16 -9.92
N TYR A 68 -2.64 -7.87 -10.21
CA TYR A 68 -2.41 -6.76 -9.29
C TYR A 68 -3.62 -6.45 -8.40
N PHE A 69 -4.80 -6.94 -8.75
CA PHE A 69 -6.05 -6.64 -8.04
C PHE A 69 -6.05 -7.09 -6.57
N PRO A 70 -5.57 -8.29 -6.19
CA PRO A 70 -5.51 -8.68 -4.78
C PRO A 70 -4.65 -7.74 -3.93
N TYR A 71 -3.58 -7.18 -4.49
CA TYR A 71 -2.77 -6.18 -3.80
C TYR A 71 -3.56 -4.88 -3.56
N ILE A 72 -4.27 -4.38 -4.57
CA ILE A 72 -5.12 -3.18 -4.44
C ILE A 72 -6.16 -3.39 -3.33
N GLU A 73 -6.93 -4.47 -3.39
CA GLU A 73 -7.96 -4.77 -2.39
C GLU A 73 -7.35 -4.93 -1.00
N SER A 74 -6.16 -5.51 -0.91
CA SER A 74 -5.44 -5.64 0.36
C SER A 74 -5.05 -4.28 0.96
N TRP A 75 -4.62 -3.33 0.11
CA TRP A 75 -4.32 -1.96 0.51
C TRP A 75 -5.59 -1.17 0.89
N GLU A 76 -6.69 -1.36 0.15
CA GLU A 76 -7.99 -0.78 0.50
C GLU A 76 -8.47 -1.26 1.87
N GLU A 77 -8.38 -2.56 2.16
CA GLU A 77 -8.70 -3.11 3.48
C GLU A 77 -7.80 -2.53 4.60
N LEU A 78 -6.52 -2.26 4.36
CA LEU A 78 -5.70 -1.56 5.38
C LEU A 78 -6.19 -0.15 5.66
N GLN A 79 -6.57 0.60 4.63
CA GLN A 79 -7.11 1.94 4.78
C GLN A 79 -8.47 1.93 5.50
N ILE A 80 -9.33 0.99 5.15
CA ILE A 80 -10.62 0.77 5.83
C ILE A 80 -10.38 0.42 7.29
N SER A 81 -9.43 -0.48 7.58
CA SER A 81 -9.06 -0.85 8.93
C SER A 81 -8.61 0.34 9.77
N PHE A 82 -7.75 1.21 9.21
CA PHE A 82 -7.33 2.45 9.86
C PHE A 82 -8.51 3.37 10.16
N ASN A 83 -9.40 3.59 9.17
CA ASN A 83 -10.59 4.43 9.36
C ASN A 83 -11.52 3.87 10.46
N LEU A 84 -11.78 2.57 10.44
CA LEU A 84 -12.59 1.90 11.47
C LEU A 84 -11.98 2.05 12.87
N MET A 85 -10.66 1.92 12.99
CA MET A 85 -9.93 2.10 14.23
C MET A 85 -10.09 3.54 14.76
N VAL A 86 -9.91 4.55 13.90
CA VAL A 86 -10.02 5.97 14.27
C VAL A 86 -11.44 6.34 14.71
N PHE A 87 -12.46 5.66 14.17
CA PHE A 87 -13.86 5.86 14.58
C PHE A 87 -14.30 4.95 15.75
N GLY A 88 -13.41 4.16 16.35
CA GLY A 88 -13.72 3.33 17.51
C GLY A 88 -14.37 1.98 17.22
N PHE A 89 -14.44 1.56 15.95
CA PHE A 89 -14.91 0.24 15.52
C PHE A 89 -13.76 -0.79 15.56
N TYR A 90 -13.12 -0.94 16.72
CA TYR A 90 -11.87 -1.71 16.85
C TYR A 90 -11.99 -3.17 16.39
N LYS A 91 -13.07 -3.89 16.75
CA LYS A 91 -13.28 -5.26 16.29
C LYS A 91 -13.30 -5.33 14.76
N GLN A 92 -14.07 -4.46 14.12
CA GLN A 92 -14.17 -4.39 12.67
C GLN A 92 -12.83 -4.00 12.04
N ALA A 93 -12.06 -3.13 12.69
CA ALA A 93 -10.69 -2.83 12.25
C ALA A 93 -9.82 -4.10 12.21
N PHE A 94 -9.87 -4.97 13.23
CA PHE A 94 -9.14 -6.25 13.20
C PHE A 94 -9.69 -7.25 12.17
N VAL A 95 -10.99 -7.24 11.90
CA VAL A 95 -11.58 -8.04 10.80
C VAL A 95 -11.01 -7.57 9.46
N SER A 96 -10.95 -6.26 9.24
CA SER A 96 -10.40 -5.67 8.02
C SER A 96 -8.87 -5.89 7.91
N LEU A 97 -8.12 -5.88 9.02
CA LEU A 97 -6.71 -6.33 9.04
C LEU A 97 -6.56 -7.79 8.56
N ARG A 98 -7.50 -8.66 8.93
CA ARG A 98 -7.49 -10.05 8.45
C ARG A 98 -7.73 -10.12 6.94
N SER A 99 -8.72 -9.39 6.43
CA SER A 99 -8.99 -9.31 4.99
C SER A 99 -7.74 -8.83 4.24
N SER A 100 -7.10 -7.77 4.73
CA SER A 100 -5.84 -7.27 4.18
C SER A 100 -4.75 -8.37 4.16
N LEU A 101 -4.52 -9.07 5.27
CA LEU A 101 -3.55 -10.16 5.31
C LEU A 101 -3.85 -11.24 4.27
N GLU A 102 -5.10 -11.71 4.22
CA GLU A 102 -5.51 -12.77 3.29
C GLU A 102 -5.32 -12.34 1.83
N LEU A 103 -5.72 -11.12 1.47
CA LEU A 103 -5.56 -10.55 0.13
C LEU A 103 -4.09 -10.24 -0.22
N GLY A 104 -3.29 -9.80 0.75
CA GLY A 104 -1.86 -9.54 0.57
C GLY A 104 -1.07 -10.82 0.32
N LEU A 105 -1.43 -11.92 0.99
CA LEU A 105 -0.91 -13.25 0.69
C LEU A 105 -1.39 -13.75 -0.68
N LEU A 106 -2.65 -13.46 -1.03
CA LEU A 106 -3.24 -13.84 -2.30
C LEU A 106 -2.53 -13.14 -3.48
N SER A 107 -2.11 -11.89 -3.30
CA SER A 107 -1.28 -11.15 -4.26
C SER A 107 -0.01 -11.93 -4.59
N VAL A 108 0.75 -12.36 -3.58
CA VAL A 108 1.98 -13.12 -3.81
C VAL A 108 1.67 -14.49 -4.40
N TYR A 109 0.65 -15.17 -3.87
CA TYR A 109 0.24 -16.51 -4.32
C TYR A 109 -0.05 -16.56 -5.81
N TYR A 110 -0.86 -15.64 -6.32
CA TYR A 110 -1.24 -15.63 -7.72
C TYR A 110 -0.10 -15.23 -8.64
N ASN A 111 0.94 -14.60 -8.10
CA ASN A 111 2.13 -14.23 -8.84
C ASN A 111 3.27 -15.27 -8.73
N ILE A 112 3.16 -16.31 -7.88
CA ILE A 112 4.23 -17.31 -7.72
C ILE A 112 4.41 -18.18 -8.96
N ASN A 113 3.31 -18.55 -9.62
CA ASN A 113 3.32 -19.33 -10.85
C ASN A 113 2.89 -18.45 -12.02
N ASP A 114 3.62 -18.48 -13.14
CA ASP A 114 3.34 -17.66 -14.32
C ASP A 114 1.98 -18.00 -15.00
N ASP A 115 1.36 -19.13 -14.64
CA ASP A 115 -0.01 -19.51 -15.03
C ASP A 115 -1.13 -18.87 -14.18
N GLY A 116 -0.76 -18.09 -13.14
CA GLY A 116 -1.71 -17.45 -12.23
C GLY A 116 -2.70 -16.52 -12.92
N HIS A 117 -2.36 -16.00 -14.11
CA HIS A 117 -3.22 -15.10 -14.89
C HIS A 117 -4.60 -15.70 -15.22
N LYS A 118 -4.70 -17.00 -15.48
CA LYS A 118 -6.01 -17.64 -15.76
C LYS A 118 -6.85 -17.77 -14.50
N THR A 119 -6.25 -18.23 -13.41
CA THR A 119 -6.95 -18.41 -12.13
C THR A 119 -7.38 -17.05 -11.54
N VAL A 120 -6.52 -16.04 -11.60
CA VAL A 120 -6.85 -14.69 -11.15
C VAL A 120 -7.99 -14.11 -11.98
N LYS A 121 -7.95 -14.26 -13.30
CA LYS A 121 -9.01 -13.73 -14.16
C LYS A 121 -10.35 -14.37 -13.84
N ASP A 122 -10.40 -15.66 -13.61
CA ASP A 122 -11.64 -16.36 -13.26
C ASP A 122 -12.16 -15.96 -11.87
N TRP A 123 -11.26 -15.77 -10.90
CA TRP A 123 -11.57 -15.24 -9.57
C TRP A 123 -12.05 -13.77 -9.63
N LEU A 124 -11.38 -12.91 -10.40
CA LEU A 124 -11.72 -11.51 -10.59
C LEU A 124 -13.08 -11.33 -11.29
N MET A 125 -13.40 -12.20 -12.23
CA MET A 125 -14.70 -12.20 -12.92
C MET A 125 -15.81 -12.86 -12.10
N SER A 126 -15.54 -13.25 -10.86
CA SER A 126 -16.50 -13.91 -9.95
C SER A 126 -17.20 -15.11 -10.60
N LYS A 127 -16.45 -15.94 -11.32
CA LYS A 127 -17.05 -17.11 -11.99
C LYS A 127 -17.57 -18.11 -10.95
N ASP A 128 -18.74 -18.68 -11.22
CA ASP A 128 -19.40 -19.71 -10.40
C ASP A 128 -18.76 -21.10 -10.56
N SER A 129 -17.43 -21.19 -10.47
CA SER A 129 -16.69 -22.45 -10.50
C SER A 129 -15.97 -22.68 -9.18
N TRP A 130 -15.82 -23.94 -8.77
CA TRP A 130 -15.15 -24.26 -7.52
C TRP A 130 -13.70 -23.77 -7.50
N ASP A 131 -13.00 -23.85 -8.64
CA ASP A 131 -11.61 -23.41 -8.83
C ASP A 131 -11.46 -21.89 -8.85
N SER A 132 -12.56 -21.15 -9.02
CA SER A 132 -12.59 -19.68 -8.99
C SER A 132 -12.82 -19.11 -7.60
N ASN A 133 -13.04 -19.95 -6.58
CA ASN A 133 -13.16 -19.49 -5.20
C ASN A 133 -11.81 -19.08 -4.62
N THR A 134 -11.83 -18.15 -3.66
CA THR A 134 -10.63 -17.80 -2.89
C THR A 134 -10.00 -19.05 -2.25
N PRO A 135 -8.73 -19.36 -2.55
CA PRO A 135 -8.05 -20.51 -1.97
C PRO A 135 -8.00 -20.46 -0.44
N LYS A 136 -8.10 -21.62 0.21
CA LYS A 136 -7.92 -21.71 1.68
C LYS A 136 -6.49 -21.33 2.07
N ALA A 137 -6.33 -20.77 3.28
CA ALA A 137 -5.03 -20.32 3.80
C ALA A 137 -3.92 -21.40 3.76
N ASP A 138 -4.25 -22.67 4.01
CA ASP A 138 -3.27 -23.76 3.93
C ASP A 138 -2.79 -24.01 2.50
N ARG A 139 -3.69 -23.91 1.52
CA ARG A 139 -3.33 -24.00 0.09
C ARG A 139 -2.45 -22.83 -0.32
N ILE A 140 -2.80 -21.61 0.12
CA ILE A 140 -1.99 -20.41 -0.12
C ILE A 140 -0.58 -20.62 0.43
N GLN A 141 -0.46 -20.98 1.71
CA GLN A 141 0.84 -21.22 2.34
C GLN A 141 1.65 -22.28 1.59
N ASN A 142 1.07 -23.44 1.28
CA ASN A 142 1.82 -24.51 0.62
C ASN A 142 2.44 -24.07 -0.72
N ILE A 143 1.74 -23.22 -1.48
CA ILE A 143 2.26 -22.63 -2.72
C ILE A 143 3.27 -21.50 -2.43
N LEU A 144 3.05 -20.66 -1.41
CA LEU A 144 4.05 -19.67 -1.00
C LEU A 144 5.39 -20.33 -0.66
N TYR A 145 5.37 -21.43 0.09
CA TYR A 145 6.57 -22.17 0.49
C TYR A 145 7.13 -23.12 -0.59
N SER A 146 6.47 -23.24 -1.77
CA SER A 146 7.09 -23.92 -2.91
C SER A 146 8.09 -23.04 -3.65
N ASN A 147 8.03 -21.72 -3.47
CA ASN A 147 9.03 -20.79 -3.99
C ASN A 147 10.37 -20.96 -3.24
N ALA A 148 11.47 -21.08 -4.00
CA ALA A 148 12.79 -21.38 -3.46
C ALA A 148 13.33 -20.26 -2.53
N ASN A 149 13.09 -19.00 -2.87
CA ASN A 149 13.51 -17.84 -2.08
C ASN A 149 12.77 -17.79 -0.74
N ILE A 150 11.43 -17.94 -0.79
CA ILE A 150 10.58 -17.97 0.42
C ILE A 150 10.98 -19.14 1.33
N LYS A 151 11.16 -20.34 0.77
CA LYS A 151 11.57 -21.52 1.52
C LYS A 151 12.93 -21.34 2.19
N THR A 152 13.92 -20.81 1.46
CA THR A 152 15.28 -20.59 1.97
C THR A 152 15.30 -19.53 3.07
N PHE A 153 14.48 -18.48 2.92
CA PHE A 153 14.33 -17.45 3.93
C PHE A 153 13.67 -17.98 5.20
N ASP A 154 12.58 -18.74 5.08
CA ASP A 154 11.84 -19.31 6.20
C ASP A 154 12.70 -20.25 7.05
N GLN A 155 13.52 -21.09 6.42
CA GLN A 155 14.46 -21.98 7.12
C GLN A 155 15.45 -21.24 8.03
N LYS A 156 15.73 -19.96 7.77
CA LYS A 156 16.67 -19.14 8.56
C LYS A 156 15.96 -18.25 9.56
N LEU A 157 14.80 -17.71 9.21
CA LEU A 157 14.16 -16.60 9.93
C LEU A 157 12.70 -16.87 10.35
N ASN A 158 12.20 -18.11 10.19
CA ASN A 158 10.91 -18.59 10.70
C ASN A 158 9.71 -17.70 10.30
N LEU A 159 9.65 -17.30 9.02
CA LEU A 159 8.55 -16.52 8.45
C LEU A 159 7.18 -17.17 8.67
N ARG A 160 7.11 -18.50 8.64
CA ARG A 160 5.89 -19.28 8.89
C ARG A 160 5.38 -19.15 10.31
N GLU A 161 6.28 -19.11 11.28
CA GLU A 161 5.89 -18.91 12.68
C GLU A 161 5.24 -17.53 12.86
N ARG A 162 5.77 -16.51 12.18
CA ARG A 162 5.20 -15.16 12.19
C ARG A 162 3.79 -15.13 11.59
N PHE A 163 3.59 -15.80 10.45
CA PHE A 163 2.25 -15.98 9.89
C PHE A 163 1.30 -16.69 10.86
N ASN A 164 1.73 -17.79 11.49
CA ASN A 164 0.89 -18.56 12.42
C ASN A 164 0.42 -17.71 13.61
N LYS A 165 1.26 -16.78 14.10
CA LYS A 165 0.88 -15.84 15.17
C LYS A 165 -0.28 -14.93 14.75
N LEU A 166 -0.35 -14.52 13.48
CA LEU A 166 -1.46 -13.74 12.95
C LEU A 166 -2.79 -14.52 12.85
N GLY A 167 -2.76 -15.85 13.04
CA GLY A 167 -3.96 -16.67 13.21
C GLY A 167 -4.88 -16.19 14.35
N LEU A 168 -4.37 -15.37 15.28
CA LEU A 168 -5.19 -14.70 16.30
C LEU A 168 -6.35 -13.89 15.72
N LEU A 169 -6.20 -13.38 14.49
CA LEU A 169 -7.21 -12.56 13.80
C LEU A 169 -8.52 -13.32 13.55
N HIS A 170 -8.46 -14.65 13.46
CA HIS A 170 -9.63 -15.51 13.38
C HIS A 170 -10.60 -15.30 14.56
N ASN A 171 -10.05 -15.01 15.74
CA ASN A 171 -10.84 -14.80 16.96
C ASN A 171 -11.68 -13.51 16.90
N TYR A 172 -11.29 -12.50 16.11
CA TYR A 172 -12.08 -11.29 15.91
C TYR A 172 -13.24 -11.52 14.93
N VAL A 173 -13.01 -12.26 13.85
CA VAL A 173 -14.05 -12.60 12.87
C VAL A 173 -15.18 -13.40 13.52
N HIS A 174 -14.83 -14.47 14.23
CA HIS A 174 -15.83 -15.34 14.86
C HIS A 174 -16.20 -14.91 16.29
N THR A 175 -15.61 -13.82 16.78
CA THR A 175 -15.88 -13.25 18.11
C THR A 175 -15.68 -14.26 19.25
N LYS A 176 -14.43 -14.66 19.50
CA LYS A 176 -14.09 -15.61 20.57
C LYS A 176 -14.16 -14.98 21.96
N GLY A 177 -15.38 -14.70 22.43
CA GLY A 177 -15.62 -14.13 23.76
C GLY A 177 -15.22 -12.66 23.90
N TYR A 178 -15.35 -12.13 25.12
CA TYR A 178 -15.25 -10.69 25.42
C TYR A 178 -13.96 -10.02 24.94
N ARG A 179 -12.82 -10.72 25.01
CA ARG A 179 -11.50 -10.21 24.60
C ARG A 179 -11.44 -9.78 23.12
N TYR A 180 -12.20 -10.44 22.25
CA TYR A 180 -12.18 -10.21 20.80
C TYR A 180 -13.45 -9.50 20.32
N SER A 181 -14.17 -8.87 21.24
CA SER A 181 -15.36 -8.06 21.00
C SER A 181 -15.05 -6.57 21.15
N ASN A 182 -15.92 -5.70 20.62
CA ASN A 182 -15.89 -4.31 21.04
C ASN A 182 -16.23 -4.25 22.53
N HIS A 183 -15.38 -3.59 23.32
CA HIS A 183 -15.57 -3.45 24.76
C HIS A 183 -16.74 -2.48 25.05
N LEU A 184 -17.97 -3.00 25.07
CA LEU A 184 -19.21 -2.27 25.38
C LEU A 184 -19.94 -2.84 26.61
N GLY A 185 -20.76 -2.02 27.27
CA GLY A 185 -21.71 -2.44 28.31
C GLY A 185 -21.12 -2.57 29.73
N ILE A 186 -21.99 -2.90 30.70
CA ILE A 186 -21.91 -3.00 32.19
C ILE A 186 -20.87 -2.12 32.94
N LEU A 187 -19.60 -2.09 32.53
CA LEU A 187 -18.55 -1.22 33.09
C LEU A 187 -18.06 -0.14 32.11
N LYS A 188 -18.61 -0.09 30.90
CA LYS A 188 -18.29 0.86 29.82
C LYS A 188 -19.56 1.36 29.12
N SER A 189 -19.40 2.41 28.33
CA SER A 189 -20.42 2.91 27.42
C SER A 189 -21.01 1.80 26.54
N ASN A 190 -22.29 1.92 26.20
CA ASN A 190 -22.97 1.05 25.24
C ASN A 190 -22.75 1.47 23.78
N PHE A 191 -21.93 2.49 23.54
CA PHE A 191 -21.52 3.04 22.26
C PHE A 191 -19.99 3.02 22.12
N GLN A 192 -19.48 3.21 20.89
CA GLN A 192 -18.05 3.23 20.59
C GLN A 192 -17.33 4.35 21.36
N THR A 193 -16.16 4.02 21.92
CA THR A 193 -15.34 4.93 22.72
C THR A 193 -13.88 4.76 22.33
N PHE A 194 -13.05 5.79 22.53
CA PHE A 194 -11.61 5.67 22.33
C PHE A 194 -11.01 4.63 23.29
N GLN A 195 -10.14 3.78 22.76
CA GLN A 195 -9.45 2.73 23.52
C GLN A 195 -7.98 2.67 23.14
N GLU A 196 -7.16 3.41 23.88
CA GLU A 196 -5.71 3.49 23.67
C GLU A 196 -5.05 2.11 23.57
N LYS A 197 -5.30 1.22 24.52
CA LYS A 197 -4.72 -0.14 24.51
C LYS A 197 -5.07 -0.90 23.24
N THR A 198 -6.32 -0.85 22.80
CA THR A 198 -6.79 -1.55 21.61
C THR A 198 -6.21 -0.94 20.33
N LEU A 199 -6.01 0.38 20.29
CA LEU A 199 -5.29 1.07 19.21
C LEU A 199 -3.84 0.60 19.12
N LEU A 200 -3.13 0.49 20.25
CA LEU A 200 -1.75 0.00 20.27
C LEU A 200 -1.65 -1.47 19.84
N GLU A 201 -2.61 -2.30 20.25
CA GLU A 201 -2.71 -3.69 19.76
C GLU A 201 -3.00 -3.73 18.25
N TRP A 202 -3.84 -2.84 17.74
CA TRP A 202 -4.09 -2.71 16.30
C TRP A 202 -2.82 -2.32 15.55
N LEU A 203 -2.06 -1.33 16.03
CA LEU A 203 -0.80 -0.91 15.41
C LEU A 203 0.22 -2.05 15.38
N TYR A 204 0.32 -2.82 16.46
CA TYR A 204 1.19 -4.00 16.50
C TYR A 204 0.80 -5.00 15.39
N VAL A 205 -0.48 -5.37 15.28
CA VAL A 205 -0.93 -6.34 14.26
C VAL A 205 -0.78 -5.77 12.84
N TYR A 206 -1.07 -4.48 12.64
CA TYR A 206 -0.87 -3.76 11.39
C TYR A 206 0.58 -3.83 10.91
N ARG A 207 1.53 -3.59 11.84
CA ARG A 207 2.96 -3.71 11.58
C ARG A 207 3.39 -5.14 11.25
N GLU A 208 2.86 -6.13 11.96
CA GLU A 208 3.17 -7.55 11.72
C GLU A 208 2.67 -8.04 10.36
N ILE A 209 1.46 -7.63 9.95
CA ILE A 209 0.91 -7.92 8.62
C ILE A 209 1.78 -7.28 7.55
N THR A 210 2.06 -5.97 7.68
CA THR A 210 2.89 -5.25 6.71
C THR A 210 4.26 -5.89 6.58
N THR A 211 4.88 -6.23 7.70
CA THR A 211 6.19 -6.90 7.70
C THR A 211 6.14 -8.22 6.93
N LEU A 212 5.14 -9.05 7.18
CA LEU A 212 5.00 -10.34 6.51
C LEU A 212 4.77 -10.18 5.00
N VAL A 213 3.79 -9.35 4.62
CA VAL A 213 3.41 -9.16 3.21
C VAL A 213 4.56 -8.53 2.43
N VAL A 214 5.21 -7.50 2.98
CA VAL A 214 6.38 -6.85 2.34
C VAL A 214 7.53 -7.84 2.17
N THR A 215 7.82 -8.63 3.20
CA THR A 215 8.87 -9.67 3.12
C THR A 215 8.55 -10.66 2.00
N LEU A 216 7.30 -11.15 1.90
CA LEU A 216 6.92 -12.10 0.86
C LEU A 216 7.01 -11.52 -0.56
N HIS A 217 6.62 -10.25 -0.76
CA HIS A 217 6.77 -9.58 -2.05
C HIS A 217 8.24 -9.41 -2.43
N LEU A 218 9.11 -9.01 -1.50
CA LEU A 218 10.56 -8.91 -1.75
C LEU A 218 11.20 -10.27 -2.05
N LEU A 219 10.72 -11.35 -1.44
CA LEU A 219 11.23 -12.70 -1.72
C LEU A 219 10.77 -13.22 -3.09
N LYS A 220 9.56 -12.85 -3.52
CA LYS A 220 9.05 -13.16 -4.86
C LYS A 220 9.69 -12.29 -5.93
N TYR A 221 9.97 -11.02 -5.64
CA TYR A 221 10.58 -10.05 -6.54
C TYR A 221 11.84 -9.44 -5.91
N PRO A 222 12.96 -10.19 -5.86
CA PRO A 222 14.18 -9.74 -5.19
C PRO A 222 14.80 -8.47 -5.77
N ILE A 223 14.47 -8.11 -7.01
CA ILE A 223 14.84 -6.83 -7.63
C ILE A 223 14.47 -5.62 -6.75
N GLY A 224 13.39 -5.71 -5.97
CA GLY A 224 12.97 -4.67 -5.03
C GLY A 224 13.96 -4.37 -3.90
N ALA A 225 14.93 -5.26 -3.65
CA ALA A 225 15.97 -5.06 -2.65
C ALA A 225 17.26 -4.45 -3.21
N ILE A 226 17.40 -4.35 -4.53
CA ILE A 226 18.61 -3.81 -5.17
C ILE A 226 18.64 -2.29 -5.02
N LYS A 227 19.66 -1.78 -4.33
CA LYS A 227 19.89 -0.34 -4.15
C LYS A 227 20.58 0.24 -5.37
N PHE A 228 19.79 0.77 -6.30
CA PHE A 228 20.26 1.47 -7.48
C PHE A 228 19.49 2.79 -7.68
N ASP A 229 20.14 3.77 -8.32
CA ASP A 229 19.50 5.03 -8.66
C ASP A 229 18.83 4.89 -10.05
N TRP A 230 17.61 4.35 -10.05
CA TRP A 230 16.86 4.04 -11.26
C TRP A 230 16.57 5.29 -12.09
N SER A 231 16.38 6.43 -11.43
CA SER A 231 16.14 7.73 -12.07
C SER A 231 17.24 8.15 -13.05
N LYS A 232 18.48 7.66 -12.88
CA LYS A 232 19.57 7.89 -13.85
C LYS A 232 19.30 7.23 -15.20
N LYS A 233 18.56 6.13 -15.21
CA LYS A 233 18.23 5.36 -16.42
C LYS A 233 16.88 5.76 -16.98
N THR A 234 15.90 6.02 -16.12
CA THR A 234 14.50 6.19 -16.54
C THR A 234 13.96 7.60 -16.35
N GLY A 235 14.66 8.47 -15.60
CA GLY A 235 14.17 9.81 -15.28
C GLY A 235 13.05 9.77 -14.25
N ILE A 236 11.98 10.51 -14.50
CA ILE A 236 10.82 10.60 -13.59
C ILE A 236 9.73 9.57 -13.88
N ASP A 237 9.79 8.95 -15.06
CA ASP A 237 8.83 7.95 -15.53
C ASP A 237 9.55 6.60 -15.60
N ASN A 238 9.45 5.85 -14.50
CA ASN A 238 10.10 4.55 -14.36
C ASN A 238 9.14 3.42 -14.77
N PRO A 239 9.38 2.71 -15.88
CA PRO A 239 8.53 1.61 -16.31
C PRO A 239 8.89 0.28 -15.64
N PHE A 240 9.95 0.22 -14.83
CA PHE A 240 10.44 -1.02 -14.25
C PHE A 240 9.87 -1.25 -12.85
N PRO A 241 9.59 -2.52 -12.48
CA PRO A 241 9.04 -2.86 -11.18
C PRO A 241 10.13 -2.88 -10.10
N VAL A 242 10.61 -1.71 -9.72
CA VAL A 242 11.75 -1.51 -8.82
C VAL A 242 11.43 -0.48 -7.75
N LEU A 243 12.13 -0.55 -6.61
CA LEU A 243 11.98 0.42 -5.54
C LEU A 243 13.08 1.48 -5.57
N GLU A 244 12.69 2.72 -5.33
CA GLU A 244 13.64 3.80 -5.09
C GLU A 244 14.43 3.58 -3.80
N LYS A 245 15.65 4.12 -3.75
CA LYS A 245 16.55 3.97 -2.61
C LYS A 245 15.89 4.37 -1.28
N SER A 246 15.11 5.44 -1.29
CA SER A 246 14.38 5.92 -0.11
C SER A 246 13.31 4.93 0.37
N GLN A 247 12.61 4.25 -0.53
CA GLN A 247 11.64 3.20 -0.19
C GLN A 247 12.35 2.00 0.45
N ILE A 248 13.48 1.56 -0.11
CA ILE A 248 14.29 0.46 0.46
C ILE A 248 14.81 0.83 1.86
N GLU A 249 15.25 2.08 2.05
CA GLU A 249 15.68 2.57 3.36
C GLU A 249 14.54 2.58 4.39
N GLN A 250 13.31 2.93 3.99
CA GLN A 250 12.13 2.87 4.86
C GLN A 250 11.77 1.41 5.20
N ILE A 251 11.76 0.52 4.22
CA ILE A 251 11.56 -0.92 4.43
C ILE A 251 12.59 -1.46 5.43
N GLY A 252 13.86 -1.04 5.31
CA GLY A 252 14.92 -1.44 6.23
C GLY A 252 14.76 -0.94 7.67
N LYS A 253 13.90 0.06 7.92
CA LYS A 253 13.50 0.46 9.29
C LYS A 253 12.42 -0.45 9.87
N LEU A 254 11.52 -0.96 9.01
CA LEU A 254 10.46 -1.87 9.41
C LEU A 254 11.00 -3.29 9.64
N LEU A 255 11.79 -3.78 8.69
CA LEU A 255 12.41 -5.10 8.71
C LEU A 255 13.65 -5.09 9.61
N SER A 256 13.95 -6.22 10.27
CA SER A 256 15.19 -6.32 11.04
C SER A 256 16.40 -6.32 10.10
N LYS A 257 17.59 -6.00 10.64
CA LYS A 257 18.82 -6.03 9.85
C LYS A 257 19.07 -7.42 9.24
N GLU A 258 18.77 -8.47 10.01
CA GLU A 258 18.89 -9.86 9.59
C GLU A 258 17.95 -10.19 8.42
N TYR A 259 16.71 -9.68 8.44
CA TYR A 259 15.76 -9.82 7.34
C TYR A 259 16.31 -9.16 6.08
N MET A 260 16.74 -7.90 6.18
CA MET A 260 17.27 -7.16 5.02
C MET A 260 18.51 -7.84 4.44
N MET A 261 19.45 -8.27 5.27
CA MET A 261 20.65 -8.97 4.80
C MET A 261 20.32 -10.28 4.07
N ALA A 262 19.32 -11.03 4.56
CA ALA A 262 18.89 -12.26 3.90
C ALA A 262 18.19 -12.01 2.56
N ILE A 263 17.36 -10.96 2.47
CA ILE A 263 16.68 -10.56 1.22
C ILE A 263 17.70 -10.04 0.20
N GLU A 264 18.62 -9.16 0.61
CA GLU A 264 19.68 -8.63 -0.26
C GLU A 264 20.55 -9.77 -0.82
N LYS A 265 20.91 -10.74 0.04
CA LYS A 265 21.65 -11.92 -0.40
C LYS A 265 20.87 -12.74 -1.44
N ILE A 266 19.57 -12.92 -1.25
CA ILE A 266 18.72 -13.60 -2.23
C ILE A 266 18.72 -12.83 -3.56
N ALA A 267 18.61 -11.51 -3.52
CA ALA A 267 18.66 -10.68 -4.72
C ALA A 267 19.99 -10.79 -5.47
N ASP A 268 21.11 -10.90 -4.75
CA ASP A 268 22.45 -11.08 -5.32
C ASP A 268 22.66 -12.46 -5.96
N GLU A 269 21.99 -13.49 -5.45
CA GLU A 269 22.12 -14.89 -5.91
C GLU A 269 21.06 -15.27 -6.97
N ASP A 270 19.93 -14.55 -7.05
CA ASP A 270 18.85 -14.84 -7.99
C ASP A 270 19.21 -14.45 -9.44
N GLU A 271 19.40 -15.45 -10.30
CA GLU A 271 19.88 -15.27 -11.68
C GLU A 271 18.98 -14.35 -12.52
N ASN A 272 17.66 -14.50 -12.39
CA ASN A 272 16.69 -13.68 -13.13
C ASN A 272 16.75 -12.21 -12.69
N THR A 273 16.84 -11.99 -11.38
CA THR A 273 17.01 -10.66 -10.78
C THR A 273 18.30 -10.01 -11.27
N GLN A 274 19.43 -10.72 -11.25
CA GLN A 274 20.71 -10.19 -11.71
C GLN A 274 20.72 -9.94 -13.21
N HIS A 275 20.11 -10.80 -14.02
CA HIS A 275 19.96 -10.58 -15.46
C HIS A 275 19.16 -9.30 -15.73
N PHE A 276 18.01 -9.12 -15.08
CA PHE A 276 17.17 -7.93 -15.24
C PHE A 276 17.84 -6.65 -14.74
N TYR A 277 18.51 -6.72 -13.58
CA TYR A 277 19.32 -5.61 -13.06
C TYR A 277 20.40 -5.19 -14.06
N ASN A 278 21.15 -6.14 -14.60
CA ASN A 278 22.22 -5.85 -15.57
C ASN A 278 21.67 -5.29 -16.88
N TYR A 279 20.50 -5.74 -17.33
CA TYR A 279 19.79 -5.13 -18.47
C TYR A 279 19.50 -3.65 -18.22
N ILE A 280 18.84 -3.30 -17.10
CA ILE A 280 18.50 -1.89 -16.79
C ILE A 280 19.77 -1.06 -16.62
N LYS A 281 20.77 -1.60 -15.90
CA LYS A 281 22.05 -0.94 -15.68
C LYS A 281 22.80 -0.63 -16.99
N GLY A 282 22.65 -1.52 -17.98
CA GLY A 282 23.25 -1.38 -19.31
C GLY A 282 22.57 -0.34 -20.21
N LEU A 283 21.37 0.14 -19.87
CA LEU A 283 20.71 1.21 -20.61
C LEU A 283 21.54 2.50 -20.56
N PRO A 284 21.49 3.35 -21.60
CA PRO A 284 22.12 4.67 -21.54
C PRO A 284 21.47 5.52 -20.43
N ASP A 285 22.27 6.40 -19.82
CA ASP A 285 21.74 7.36 -18.85
C ASP A 285 20.82 8.37 -19.57
N ILE A 286 19.69 8.69 -18.94
CA ILE A 286 18.74 9.66 -19.47
C ILE A 286 19.35 11.06 -19.47
N THR A 287 19.19 11.78 -20.57
CA THR A 287 19.68 13.15 -20.68
C THR A 287 18.74 14.13 -20.01
N LYS A 288 19.26 15.31 -19.62
CA LYS A 288 18.43 16.40 -19.08
C LYS A 288 17.32 16.85 -20.03
N LYS A 289 17.50 16.69 -21.35
CA LYS A 289 16.48 17.05 -22.35
C LYS A 289 15.34 16.05 -22.37
N GLU A 290 15.64 14.75 -22.21
CA GLU A 290 14.63 13.70 -22.15
C GLU A 290 13.81 13.79 -20.85
N VAL A 291 14.44 14.07 -19.71
CA VAL A 291 13.73 14.33 -18.45
C VAL A 291 12.76 15.51 -18.59
N GLU A 292 13.16 16.59 -19.27
CA GLU A 292 12.24 17.71 -19.54
C GLU A 292 11.08 17.36 -20.43
N LEU A 293 11.32 16.47 -21.40
CA LEU A 293 10.28 15.99 -22.27
C LEU A 293 9.27 15.13 -21.50
N GLN A 294 9.75 14.27 -20.59
CA GLN A 294 8.89 13.51 -19.68
C GLN A 294 8.01 14.44 -18.83
N ILE A 295 8.61 15.44 -18.17
CA ILE A 295 7.85 16.41 -17.36
C ILE A 295 6.81 17.15 -18.20
N LEU A 296 7.21 17.62 -19.40
CA LEU A 296 6.29 18.31 -20.30
C LEU A 296 5.13 17.42 -20.75
N ASN A 297 5.39 16.13 -21.03
CA ASN A 297 4.35 15.19 -21.43
C ASN A 297 3.41 14.85 -20.27
N LEU A 298 3.95 14.71 -19.06
CA LEU A 298 3.15 14.52 -17.85
C LEU A 298 2.21 15.71 -17.61
N ASP A 299 2.74 16.94 -17.68
CA ASP A 299 1.94 18.15 -17.53
C ASP A 299 0.84 18.26 -18.59
N LYS A 300 1.14 17.92 -19.85
CA LYS A 300 0.11 17.87 -20.90
C LYS A 300 -0.98 16.86 -20.58
N SER A 301 -0.61 15.66 -20.12
CA SER A 301 -1.58 14.62 -19.75
C SER A 301 -2.48 15.09 -18.61
N MET A 302 -1.90 15.72 -17.58
CA MET A 302 -2.67 16.30 -16.46
C MET A 302 -3.64 17.41 -16.92
N ILE A 303 -3.24 18.23 -17.90
CA ILE A 303 -4.10 19.27 -18.47
C ILE A 303 -5.22 18.67 -19.33
N GLU A 304 -4.89 17.71 -20.20
CA GLU A 304 -5.80 17.16 -21.21
C GLU A 304 -6.80 16.15 -20.62
N HIS A 305 -6.40 15.41 -19.59
CA HIS A 305 -7.18 14.32 -19.00
C HIS A 305 -7.49 14.50 -17.50
N GLY A 306 -7.01 15.57 -16.88
CA GLY A 306 -7.25 15.87 -15.47
C GLY A 306 -8.13 17.12 -15.29
N GLU A 307 -7.63 18.05 -14.49
CA GLU A 307 -8.35 19.24 -13.99
C GLU A 307 -8.37 20.44 -14.94
N GLY A 308 -7.70 20.34 -16.10
CA GLY A 308 -7.62 21.41 -17.10
C GLY A 308 -6.50 22.43 -16.82
N PHE A 309 -6.22 23.29 -17.81
CA PHE A 309 -5.06 24.19 -17.78
C PHE A 309 -5.09 25.20 -16.62
N PHE A 310 -6.25 25.78 -16.30
CA PHE A 310 -6.33 26.83 -15.29
C PHE A 310 -6.06 26.31 -13.87
N GLU A 311 -6.64 25.17 -13.49
CA GLU A 311 -6.38 24.56 -12.19
C GLU A 311 -4.95 24.02 -12.11
N TRP A 312 -4.47 23.36 -13.16
CA TRP A 312 -3.07 22.92 -13.25
C TRP A 312 -2.09 24.10 -13.11
N GLU A 313 -2.33 25.22 -13.80
CA GLU A 313 -1.47 26.40 -13.74
C GLU A 313 -1.42 26.98 -12.32
N LYS A 314 -2.57 27.05 -11.65
CA LYS A 314 -2.67 27.52 -10.27
C LYS A 314 -1.85 26.62 -9.34
N GLN A 315 -2.01 25.30 -9.43
CA GLN A 315 -1.24 24.36 -8.62
C GLN A 315 0.26 24.46 -8.87
N GLN A 316 0.68 24.62 -10.13
CA GLN A 316 2.09 24.82 -10.44
C GLN A 316 2.62 26.12 -9.82
N LYS A 317 1.88 27.24 -9.94
CA LYS A 317 2.30 28.52 -9.34
C LYS A 317 2.45 28.42 -7.82
N ASP A 318 1.53 27.74 -7.14
CA ASP A 318 1.59 27.50 -5.70
C ASP A 318 2.81 26.64 -5.32
N ALA A 319 3.15 25.63 -6.14
CA ALA A 319 4.31 24.77 -5.91
C ALA A 319 5.66 25.47 -6.16
N ILE A 320 5.72 26.37 -7.15
CA ILE A 320 6.95 27.05 -7.58
C ILE A 320 7.55 27.94 -6.48
N GLU A 321 6.76 28.37 -5.48
CA GLU A 321 7.27 29.16 -4.35
C GLU A 321 8.38 28.44 -3.56
N LYS A 322 8.38 27.10 -3.57
CA LYS A 322 9.35 26.26 -2.86
C LYS A 322 10.58 25.92 -3.71
N TYR A 323 10.62 26.35 -4.96
CA TYR A 323 11.67 25.96 -5.90
C TYR A 323 12.90 26.87 -5.81
N SER A 324 14.04 26.34 -6.23
CA SER A 324 15.23 27.17 -6.46
C SER A 324 14.96 28.20 -7.57
N ASN A 325 15.69 29.32 -7.58
CA ASN A 325 15.52 30.37 -8.60
C ASN A 325 15.64 29.82 -10.04
N LYS A 326 16.54 28.85 -10.26
CA LYS A 326 16.76 28.24 -11.57
C LYS A 326 15.57 27.36 -11.99
N ASP A 327 15.05 26.56 -11.07
CA ASP A 327 13.93 25.65 -11.33
C ASP A 327 12.61 26.43 -11.47
N LYS A 328 12.47 27.53 -10.72
CA LYS A 328 11.36 28.49 -10.88
C LYS A 328 11.30 29.06 -12.30
N GLN A 329 12.43 29.53 -12.84
CA GLN A 329 12.46 30.00 -14.24
C GLN A 329 12.12 28.91 -15.24
N ARG A 330 12.56 27.67 -14.98
CA ARG A 330 12.26 26.51 -15.84
C ARG A 330 10.77 26.18 -15.83
N ALA A 331 10.15 26.14 -14.67
CA ALA A 331 8.72 25.90 -14.50
C ALA A 331 7.87 27.01 -15.14
N LEU A 332 8.23 28.29 -14.94
CA LEU A 332 7.54 29.43 -15.57
C LEU A 332 7.58 29.37 -17.10
N ARG A 333 8.74 29.05 -17.69
CA ARG A 333 8.85 28.85 -19.16
C ARG A 333 7.95 27.71 -19.65
N ARG A 334 7.79 26.66 -18.84
CA ARG A 334 6.94 25.51 -19.19
C ARG A 334 5.45 25.88 -19.13
N ILE A 335 5.03 26.62 -18.11
CA ILE A 335 3.66 27.18 -18.00
C ILE A 335 3.34 28.04 -19.22
N GLU A 336 4.23 28.97 -19.59
CA GLU A 336 4.05 29.84 -20.75
C GLU A 336 3.90 29.02 -22.05
N LYS A 337 4.80 28.05 -22.26
CA LYS A 337 4.77 27.16 -23.43
C LYS A 337 3.46 26.37 -23.53
N LEU A 338 2.96 25.84 -22.42
CA LEU A 338 1.71 25.07 -22.39
C LEU A 338 0.49 25.99 -22.56
N GLY A 339 0.51 27.20 -22.00
CA GLY A 339 -0.55 28.19 -22.19
C GLY A 339 -0.71 28.63 -23.65
N LEU A 340 0.40 28.82 -24.37
CA LEU A 340 0.37 29.09 -25.81
C LEU A 340 -0.21 27.91 -26.61
N MET A 341 0.12 26.67 -26.22
CA MET A 341 -0.41 25.46 -26.87
C MET A 341 -1.94 25.36 -26.72
N VAL A 342 -2.47 25.64 -25.53
CA VAL A 342 -3.91 25.62 -25.26
C VAL A 342 -4.64 26.72 -26.03
N LYS A 343 -4.08 27.95 -26.06
CA LYS A 343 -4.66 29.07 -26.82
C LYS A 343 -4.72 28.84 -28.33
N ASN A 344 -3.79 28.06 -28.88
CA ASN A 344 -3.75 27.74 -30.31
C ASN A 344 -4.67 26.55 -30.70
N ARG A 345 -5.28 25.87 -29.72
CA ARG A 345 -6.21 24.75 -29.93
C ARG A 345 -7.68 25.13 -29.74
N GLY A 346 -7.96 26.30 -29.16
CA GLY A 346 -9.28 26.94 -29.18
C GLY A 346 -9.41 27.85 -30.38
#